data_AF-A0A178IJN6-F1
#
_entry.id   AF-A0A178IJN6-F1
#
_cell.length_a   1.000
_cell.length_b   1.000
_cell.length_c   1.000
_cell.angle_alpha   90.00
_cell.angle_beta   90.00
_cell.angle_gamma   90.00
#
_symmetry.space_group_name_H-M   'P 1'
#
loop_
_entity.id
_entity.type
_entity.pdbx_description
1 polymer ?
#
loop_
_entity_poly.entity_id
_entity_poly.type
_entity_poly.pdbx_seq_one_letter_code
_entity_poly.pdbx_strand_id
1 'polypeptide(L)'
;MFLSGVAFAQQETTPTEARLREALRTTTLQLRASDNERITLQTAHDGLLKDKADLQSQAKVLAQKAVEEQDASRKALAALEKRLATLESDKKTLTETVAKWENAHREAAELARSTEAERARLAIRLTDTERLLADREAKNVALFKTGSEILNRLESFGLGDAIKAREPFVGRKRVELQTLVQGYGDQLLDNRVKPGSGLTAVQGESNSSRIQ
;
A
#
# COMPACT_ATOMS: atom_id res chain seq x y z
N MET A 1 35.45 -134.89 22.22
CA MET A 1 35.70 -135.18 23.65
C MET A 1 36.82 -134.24 24.08
N PHE A 2 36.68 -133.25 24.94
CA PHE A 2 35.93 -133.09 26.20
C PHE A 2 35.48 -131.62 26.31
N LEU A 3 34.19 -131.28 26.33
CA LEU A 3 33.37 -130.97 27.51
C LEU A 3 34.13 -130.49 28.77
N SER A 4 33.90 -129.22 29.14
CA SER A 4 33.69 -128.66 30.50
C SER A 4 33.76 -127.12 30.37
N GLY A 5 32.74 -126.29 30.58
CA GLY A 5 31.58 -126.46 31.45
C GLY A 5 31.90 -125.99 32.87
N VAL A 6 32.05 -124.68 33.10
CA VAL A 6 31.93 -124.08 34.44
C VAL A 6 31.22 -122.74 34.32
N ALA A 7 29.96 -122.75 34.75
CA ALA A 7 29.21 -121.58 35.11
C ALA A 7 29.84 -120.90 36.34
N PHE A 8 30.05 -119.59 36.27
CA PHE A 8 30.11 -118.69 37.42
C PHE A 8 29.14 -117.56 37.08
N ALA A 9 27.92 -117.61 37.59
CA ALA A 9 27.52 -117.17 38.92
C ALA A 9 26.63 -115.93 38.72
N GLN A 10 25.33 -116.17 38.64
CA GLN A 10 24.34 -115.16 39.00
C GLN A 10 24.63 -114.77 40.45
N GLN A 11 25.25 -113.60 40.63
CA GLN A 11 25.39 -113.01 41.94
C GLN A 11 24.01 -112.55 42.39
N GLU A 12 23.46 -113.18 43.42
CA GLU A 12 22.29 -112.68 44.13
C GLU A 12 22.62 -111.28 44.66
N THR A 13 22.18 -110.26 43.94
CA THR A 13 22.19 -108.89 44.44
C THR A 13 21.21 -108.81 45.60
N THR A 14 21.72 -108.50 46.79
CA THR A 14 20.86 -108.18 47.93
C THR A 14 19.95 -107.01 47.55
N PRO A 15 18.67 -107.01 47.94
CA PRO A 15 17.71 -105.96 47.55
C PRO A 15 18.13 -104.55 47.98
N THR A 16 19.04 -104.44 48.95
CA THR A 16 19.67 -103.20 49.41
C THR A 16 20.69 -102.65 48.43
N GLU A 17 21.55 -103.49 47.82
CA GLU A 17 22.54 -103.06 46.83
C GLU A 17 21.90 -102.57 45.51
N ALA A 18 20.83 -103.24 45.06
CA ALA A 18 20.07 -102.82 43.89
C ALA A 18 19.45 -101.43 44.09
N ARG A 19 18.90 -101.15 45.29
CA ARG A 19 18.37 -99.82 45.66
C ARG A 19 19.44 -98.75 45.71
N LEU A 20 20.64 -99.05 46.23
CA LEU A 20 21.75 -98.10 46.27
C LEU A 20 22.26 -97.75 44.87
N ARG A 21 22.36 -98.73 43.96
CA ARG A 21 22.71 -98.47 42.56
C ARG A 21 21.65 -97.63 41.85
N GLU A 22 20.38 -97.90 42.10
CA GLU A 22 19.28 -97.13 41.51
C GLU A 22 19.21 -95.69 42.07
N ALA A 23 19.44 -95.52 43.37
CA ALA A 23 19.58 -94.20 43.98
C ALA A 23 20.77 -93.43 43.37
N LEU A 24 21.92 -94.08 43.17
CA LEU A 24 23.10 -93.47 42.56
C LEU A 24 22.89 -93.12 41.07
N ARG A 25 22.15 -93.94 40.31
CA ARG A 25 21.74 -93.61 38.94
C ARG A 25 20.81 -92.40 38.93
N THR A 26 19.82 -92.38 39.82
CA THR A 26 18.87 -91.29 39.96
C THR A 26 19.57 -89.98 40.32
N THR A 27 20.50 -89.99 41.29
CA THR A 27 21.26 -88.79 41.65
C THR A 27 22.19 -88.33 40.53
N THR A 28 22.78 -89.25 39.78
CA THR A 28 23.60 -88.90 38.60
C THR A 28 22.77 -88.26 37.49
N LEU A 29 21.54 -88.75 37.26
CA LEU A 29 20.60 -88.15 36.31
C LEU A 29 20.14 -86.77 36.75
N GLN A 30 19.83 -86.59 38.04
CA GLN A 30 19.48 -85.29 38.62
C GLN A 30 20.63 -84.28 38.53
N LEU A 31 21.88 -84.71 38.77
CA LEU A 31 23.05 -83.85 38.64
C LEU A 31 23.23 -83.38 37.19
N ARG A 32 23.13 -84.31 36.22
CA ARG A 32 23.18 -83.95 34.79
C ARG A 32 22.05 -83.02 34.37
N ALA A 33 20.84 -83.23 34.87
CA ALA A 33 19.70 -82.36 34.60
C ALA A 33 19.95 -80.94 35.17
N SER A 34 20.42 -80.84 36.41
CA SER A 34 20.77 -79.57 37.05
C SER A 34 21.93 -78.85 36.36
N ASP A 35 22.95 -79.57 35.89
CA ASP A 35 24.06 -79.00 35.11
C ASP A 35 23.56 -78.46 33.76
N ASN A 36 22.68 -79.19 33.08
CA ASN A 36 22.06 -78.72 31.83
C ASN A 36 21.18 -77.47 32.06
N GLU A 37 20.39 -77.45 33.14
CA GLU A 37 19.60 -76.27 33.54
C GLU A 37 20.49 -75.07 33.86
N ARG A 38 21.60 -75.29 34.59
CA ARG A 38 22.58 -74.24 34.89
C ARG A 38 23.22 -73.67 33.63
N ILE A 39 23.63 -74.51 32.69
CA ILE A 39 24.20 -74.05 31.41
C ILE A 39 23.16 -73.25 30.60
N THR A 40 21.90 -73.72 30.58
CA THR A 40 20.79 -73.05 29.89
C THR A 40 20.51 -71.68 30.50
N LEU A 41 20.39 -71.61 31.83
CA LEU A 41 20.17 -70.37 32.57
C LEU A 41 21.34 -69.41 32.45
N GLN A 42 22.58 -69.91 32.48
CA GLN A 42 23.77 -69.09 32.28
C GLN A 42 23.79 -68.48 30.89
N THR A 43 23.47 -69.27 29.86
CA THR A 43 23.40 -68.78 28.47
C THR A 43 22.29 -67.72 28.31
N ALA A 44 21.11 -67.95 28.92
CA ALA A 44 20.02 -66.99 28.91
C ALA A 44 20.38 -65.70 29.67
N HIS A 45 21.03 -65.81 30.82
CA HIS A 45 21.51 -64.68 31.61
C HIS A 45 22.53 -63.84 30.82
N ASP A 46 23.49 -64.47 30.17
CA ASP A 46 24.50 -63.78 29.36
C ASP A 46 23.88 -63.13 28.12
N GLY A 47 22.82 -63.73 27.55
CA GLY A 47 21.99 -63.12 26.51
C GLY A 47 21.27 -61.87 27.00
N LEU A 48 20.57 -61.95 28.14
CA LEU A 48 19.87 -60.81 28.73
C LEU A 48 20.81 -59.68 29.14
N LEU A 49 22.03 -59.99 29.59
CA LEU A 49 23.04 -58.96 29.89
C LEU A 49 23.49 -58.21 28.64
N LYS A 50 23.66 -58.91 27.51
CA LYS A 50 23.97 -58.27 26.22
C LYS A 50 22.81 -57.40 25.74
N ASP A 51 21.59 -57.92 25.75
CA ASP A 51 20.40 -57.17 25.35
C ASP A 51 20.20 -55.92 26.23
N LYS A 52 20.42 -56.04 27.54
CA LYS A 52 20.36 -54.91 28.47
C LYS A 52 21.43 -53.86 28.15
N ALA A 53 22.65 -54.28 27.86
CA ALA A 53 23.73 -53.37 27.49
C ALA A 53 23.42 -52.65 26.17
N ASP A 54 22.90 -53.37 25.17
CA ASP A 54 22.53 -52.83 23.87
C ASP A 54 21.37 -51.84 24.00
N LEU A 55 20.31 -52.20 24.73
CA LEU A 55 19.17 -51.31 25.00
C LEU A 55 19.59 -50.07 25.79
N GLN A 56 20.49 -50.21 26.77
CA GLN A 56 21.02 -49.08 27.52
C GLN A 56 21.83 -48.14 26.62
N SER A 57 22.60 -48.67 25.67
CA SER A 57 23.32 -47.87 24.69
C SER A 57 22.36 -47.11 23.76
N GLN A 58 21.31 -47.79 23.26
CA GLN A 58 20.31 -47.21 22.38
C GLN A 58 19.51 -46.12 23.11
N ALA A 59 19.09 -46.37 24.35
CA ALA A 59 18.40 -45.39 25.19
C ALA A 59 19.26 -44.14 25.40
N LYS A 60 20.56 -44.29 25.62
CA LYS A 60 21.49 -43.16 25.76
C LYS A 60 21.59 -42.35 24.47
N VAL A 61 21.73 -43.01 23.32
CA VAL A 61 21.79 -42.33 22.01
C VAL A 61 20.48 -41.62 21.69
N LEU A 62 19.33 -42.25 21.94
CA LEU A 62 18.02 -41.64 21.73
C LEU A 62 17.79 -40.44 22.66
N ALA A 63 18.19 -40.54 23.92
CA ALA A 63 18.11 -39.42 24.86
C ALA A 63 18.98 -38.23 24.42
N GLN A 64 20.20 -38.49 23.93
CA GLN A 64 21.07 -37.45 23.38
C GLN A 64 20.45 -36.77 22.16
N LYS A 65 19.96 -37.55 21.19
CA LYS A 65 19.29 -37.01 20.00
C LYS A 65 18.04 -36.20 20.34
N ALA A 66 17.25 -36.64 21.32
CA ALA A 66 16.05 -35.92 21.75
C ALA A 66 16.38 -34.54 22.32
N VAL A 67 17.47 -34.42 23.10
CA VAL A 67 17.93 -33.14 23.63
C VAL A 67 18.44 -32.25 22.49
N GLU A 68 19.26 -32.78 21.59
CA GLU A 68 19.78 -32.04 20.43
C GLU A 68 18.65 -31.50 19.53
N GLU A 69 17.66 -32.34 19.23
CA GLU A 69 16.49 -31.95 18.43
C GLU A 69 15.62 -30.92 19.15
N GLN A 70 15.43 -31.07 20.48
CA GLN A 70 14.70 -30.10 21.27
C GLN A 70 15.40 -28.73 21.26
N ASP A 71 16.73 -28.70 21.39
CA ASP A 71 17.51 -27.47 21.34
C ASP A 71 17.50 -26.84 19.94
N ALA A 72 17.61 -27.65 18.88
CA ALA A 72 17.50 -27.20 17.49
C ALA A 72 16.11 -26.59 17.22
N SER A 73 15.05 -27.27 17.65
CA SER A 73 13.68 -26.81 17.52
C SER A 73 13.42 -25.51 18.30
N ARG A 74 13.90 -25.40 19.55
CA ARG A 74 13.82 -24.15 20.33
C ARG A 74 14.52 -22.99 19.63
N LYS A 75 15.71 -23.21 19.08
CA LYS A 75 16.45 -22.19 18.31
C LYS A 75 15.71 -21.79 17.04
N ALA A 76 15.14 -22.75 16.33
CA ALA A 76 14.35 -22.50 15.13
C ALA A 76 13.09 -21.68 15.44
N LEU A 77 12.37 -22.03 16.51
CA LEU A 77 11.20 -21.28 16.98
C LEU A 77 11.57 -19.84 17.35
N ALA A 78 12.60 -19.63 18.15
CA ALA A 78 13.06 -18.28 18.50
C ALA A 78 13.48 -17.45 17.26
N ALA A 79 14.11 -18.09 16.27
CA ALA A 79 14.47 -17.42 15.02
C ALA A 79 13.23 -17.07 14.18
N LEU A 80 12.23 -17.94 14.13
CA LEU A 80 10.96 -17.70 13.43
C LEU A 80 10.16 -16.59 14.11
N GLU A 81 10.05 -16.58 15.44
CA GLU A 81 9.41 -15.52 16.21
C GLU A 81 10.05 -14.16 15.94
N LYS A 82 11.39 -14.09 15.94
CA LYS A 82 12.12 -12.85 15.61
C LYS A 82 11.84 -12.39 14.18
N ARG A 83 11.80 -13.31 13.21
CA ARG A 83 11.47 -12.99 11.82
C ARG A 83 10.03 -12.50 11.69
N LEU A 84 9.10 -13.12 12.40
CA LEU A 84 7.68 -12.74 12.40
C LEU A 84 7.52 -11.32 12.97
N ALA A 85 8.14 -11.02 14.11
CA ALA A 85 8.12 -9.67 14.69
C ALA A 85 8.73 -8.61 13.74
N THR A 86 9.80 -8.98 13.02
CA THR A 86 10.42 -8.10 12.02
C THR A 86 9.47 -7.85 10.85
N LEU A 87 8.87 -8.90 10.29
CA LEU A 87 7.90 -8.80 9.19
C LEU A 87 6.65 -8.01 9.58
N GLU A 88 6.17 -8.13 10.81
CA GLU A 88 5.05 -7.32 11.32
C GLU A 88 5.41 -5.84 11.40
N SER A 89 6.61 -5.51 11.88
CA SER A 89 7.14 -4.14 11.89
C SER A 89 7.29 -3.59 10.47
N ASP A 90 7.87 -4.36 9.56
CA ASP A 90 8.06 -3.97 8.15
C ASP A 90 6.71 -3.77 7.45
N LYS A 91 5.74 -4.65 7.70
CA LYS A 91 4.38 -4.49 7.17
C LYS A 91 3.75 -3.21 7.68
N LYS A 92 3.88 -2.90 8.98
CA LYS A 92 3.35 -1.66 9.55
C LYS A 92 3.98 -0.42 8.89
N THR A 93 5.31 -0.37 8.80
CA THR A 93 6.01 0.75 8.17
C THR A 93 5.66 0.88 6.68
N LEU A 94 5.51 -0.24 5.96
CA LEU A 94 5.08 -0.23 4.57
C LEU A 94 3.64 0.30 4.43
N THR A 95 2.71 -0.11 5.29
CA THR A 95 1.34 0.42 5.26
C THR A 95 1.28 1.92 5.56
N GLU A 96 2.08 2.40 6.51
CA GLU A 96 2.17 3.83 6.84
C GLU A 96 2.79 4.64 5.69
N THR A 97 3.82 4.11 5.03
CA THR A 97 4.45 4.79 3.90
C THR A 97 3.54 4.82 2.68
N VAL A 98 2.84 3.73 2.36
CA VAL A 98 1.84 3.70 1.29
C VAL A 98 0.75 4.73 1.56
N ALA A 99 0.19 4.78 2.77
CA ALA A 99 -0.83 5.77 3.11
C ALA A 99 -0.31 7.22 2.99
N LYS A 100 0.93 7.49 3.39
CA LYS A 100 1.57 8.81 3.21
C LYS A 100 1.72 9.17 1.73
N TRP A 101 2.18 8.24 0.90
CA TRP A 101 2.31 8.46 -0.53
C TRP A 101 0.97 8.69 -1.20
N GLU A 102 -0.06 7.91 -0.86
CA GLU A 102 -1.42 8.09 -1.38
C GLU A 102 -2.00 9.46 -1.02
N ASN A 103 -1.83 9.90 0.23
CA ASN A 103 -2.27 11.22 0.67
C ASN A 103 -1.51 12.35 -0.04
N ALA A 104 -0.18 12.26 -0.11
CA ALA A 104 0.64 13.25 -0.82
C ALA A 104 0.28 13.32 -2.30
N HIS A 105 -0.02 12.18 -2.93
CA HIS A 105 -0.43 12.14 -4.33
C HIS A 105 -1.81 12.74 -4.56
N ARG A 106 -2.76 12.50 -3.63
CA ARG A 106 -4.08 13.13 -3.65
C ARG A 106 -3.97 14.64 -3.50
N GLU A 107 -3.20 15.12 -2.51
CA GLU A 107 -2.96 16.54 -2.28
C GLU A 107 -2.30 17.21 -3.49
N ALA A 108 -1.30 16.57 -4.10
CA ALA A 108 -0.66 17.08 -5.31
C ALA A 108 -1.63 17.14 -6.49
N ALA A 109 -2.50 16.13 -6.67
CA ALA A 109 -3.51 16.13 -7.71
C ALA A 109 -4.58 17.21 -7.49
N GLU A 110 -5.02 17.42 -6.25
CA GLU A 110 -5.96 18.48 -5.89
C GLU A 110 -5.35 19.87 -6.11
N LEU A 111 -4.08 20.07 -5.71
CA LEU A 111 -3.36 21.31 -5.95
C LEU A 111 -3.19 21.58 -7.45
N ALA A 112 -2.86 20.57 -8.25
CA ALA A 112 -2.75 20.71 -9.70
C ALA A 112 -4.10 21.09 -10.34
N ARG A 113 -5.21 20.46 -9.91
CA ARG A 113 -6.55 20.83 -10.39
C ARG A 113 -6.95 22.24 -9.98
N SER A 114 -6.66 22.62 -8.74
CA SER A 114 -6.95 23.97 -8.21
C SER A 114 -6.15 25.04 -8.96
N THR A 115 -4.86 24.81 -9.16
CA THR A 115 -4.00 25.75 -9.90
C THR A 115 -4.40 25.88 -11.36
N GLU A 116 -4.81 24.78 -12.02
CA GLU A 116 -5.31 24.84 -13.38
C GLU A 116 -6.66 25.55 -13.48
N ALA A 117 -7.57 25.33 -12.53
CA ALA A 117 -8.84 26.06 -12.46
C ALA A 117 -8.62 27.57 -12.25
N GLU A 118 -7.69 27.96 -11.38
CA GLU A 118 -7.33 29.37 -11.18
C GLU A 118 -6.65 29.98 -12.42
N ARG A 119 -5.79 29.23 -13.11
CA ARG A 119 -5.20 29.66 -14.40
C ARG A 119 -6.27 29.91 -15.45
N ALA A 120 -7.23 28.98 -15.60
CA ALA A 120 -8.34 29.15 -16.53
C ALA A 120 -9.18 30.40 -16.19
N ARG A 121 -9.51 30.61 -14.90
CA ARG A 121 -10.23 31.81 -14.43
C ARG A 121 -9.46 33.10 -14.68
N LEU A 122 -8.14 33.08 -14.49
CA LEU A 122 -7.29 34.25 -14.75
C LEU A 122 -7.17 34.53 -16.26
N ALA A 123 -7.06 33.51 -17.10
CA ALA A 123 -7.02 33.66 -18.56
C ALA A 123 -8.32 34.27 -19.11
N ILE A 124 -9.48 33.84 -18.59
CA ILE A 124 -10.79 34.43 -18.95
C ILE A 124 -10.83 35.91 -18.54
N ARG A 125 -10.47 36.22 -17.28
CA ARG A 125 -10.45 37.60 -16.78
C ARG A 125 -9.50 38.48 -17.58
N LEU A 126 -8.33 37.97 -17.96
CA LEU A 126 -7.37 38.71 -18.78
C LEU A 126 -8.00 39.06 -20.13
N THR A 127 -8.59 38.08 -20.81
CA THR A 127 -9.26 38.27 -22.11
C THR A 127 -10.39 39.30 -22.02
N ASP A 128 -11.21 39.23 -20.96
CA ASP A 128 -12.28 40.20 -20.72
C ASP A 128 -11.72 41.61 -20.49
N THR A 129 -10.64 41.74 -19.71
CA THR A 129 -10.00 43.04 -19.47
C THR A 129 -9.35 43.61 -20.72
N GLU A 130 -8.72 42.78 -21.55
CA GLU A 130 -8.15 43.19 -22.83
C GLU A 130 -9.23 43.69 -23.78
N ARG A 131 -10.37 42.98 -23.87
CA ARG A 131 -11.53 43.43 -24.67
C ARG A 131 -12.09 44.76 -24.16
N LEU A 132 -12.26 44.90 -22.83
CA LEU A 132 -12.73 46.14 -22.22
C LEU A 132 -11.76 47.31 -22.44
N LEU A 133 -10.45 47.04 -22.44
CA LEU A 133 -9.43 48.05 -22.74
C LEU A 133 -9.54 48.51 -24.19
N ALA A 134 -9.56 47.56 -25.14
CA ALA A 134 -9.71 47.84 -26.56
C ALA A 134 -10.99 48.64 -26.88
N ASP A 135 -12.13 48.25 -26.28
CA ASP A 135 -13.39 48.97 -26.40
C ASP A 135 -13.29 50.41 -25.87
N ARG A 136 -12.57 50.62 -24.76
CA ARG A 136 -12.37 51.96 -24.18
C ARG A 136 -11.43 52.80 -25.00
N GLU A 137 -10.36 52.22 -25.54
CA GLU A 137 -9.44 52.90 -26.45
C GLU A 137 -10.17 53.34 -27.72
N ALA A 138 -10.96 52.46 -28.34
CA ALA A 138 -11.77 52.78 -29.51
C ALA A 138 -12.75 53.94 -29.24
N LYS A 139 -13.44 53.91 -28.10
CA LYS A 139 -14.34 55.00 -27.66
C LYS A 139 -13.59 56.30 -27.38
N ASN A 140 -12.41 56.24 -26.79
CA ASN A 140 -11.58 57.41 -26.54
C ASN A 140 -11.16 58.08 -27.85
N VAL A 141 -10.69 57.29 -28.82
CA VAL A 141 -10.35 57.77 -30.16
C VAL A 141 -11.57 58.39 -30.85
N ALA A 142 -12.74 57.75 -30.76
CA ALA A 142 -13.98 58.27 -31.33
C ALA A 142 -14.43 59.60 -30.68
N LEU A 143 -14.34 59.71 -29.34
CA LEU A 143 -14.61 60.94 -28.61
C LEU A 143 -13.64 62.06 -29.00
N PHE A 144 -12.34 61.75 -29.10
CA PHE A 144 -11.33 62.72 -29.51
C PHE A 144 -11.60 63.24 -30.92
N LYS A 145 -11.88 62.33 -31.87
CA LYS A 145 -12.24 62.70 -33.25
C LYS A 145 -13.47 63.60 -33.30
N THR A 146 -14.54 63.22 -32.60
CA THR A 146 -15.78 64.01 -32.51
C THR A 146 -15.50 65.39 -31.90
N GLY A 147 -14.71 65.46 -30.83
CA GLY A 147 -14.29 66.70 -30.20
C GLY A 147 -13.48 67.61 -31.12
N SER A 148 -12.52 67.05 -31.87
CA SER A 148 -11.75 67.78 -32.87
C SER A 148 -12.62 68.28 -34.03
N GLU A 149 -13.59 67.48 -34.50
CA GLU A 149 -14.54 67.91 -35.53
C GLU A 149 -15.40 69.09 -35.05
N ILE A 150 -15.87 69.07 -33.80
CA ILE A 150 -16.60 70.18 -33.17
C ILE A 150 -15.73 71.44 -33.14
N LEU A 151 -14.50 71.34 -32.64
CA LEU A 151 -13.56 72.48 -32.55
C LEU A 151 -13.25 73.07 -33.93
N ASN A 152 -12.91 72.23 -34.91
CA ASN A 152 -12.64 72.66 -36.29
C ASN A 152 -13.85 73.36 -36.92
N ARG A 153 -15.06 72.88 -36.66
CA ARG A 153 -16.30 73.49 -37.16
C ARG A 153 -16.55 74.84 -36.52
N LEU A 154 -16.34 74.97 -35.21
CA LEU A 154 -16.43 76.25 -34.47
C LEU A 154 -15.41 77.27 -34.98
N GLU A 155 -14.17 76.87 -35.23
CA GLU A 155 -13.13 77.73 -35.80
C GLU A 155 -13.49 78.19 -37.22
N SER A 156 -13.94 77.25 -38.07
CA SER A 156 -14.37 77.55 -39.44
C SER A 156 -15.60 78.47 -39.48
N PHE A 157 -16.56 78.26 -38.59
CA PHE A 157 -17.71 79.15 -38.42
C PHE A 157 -17.28 80.52 -37.91
N GLY A 158 -16.39 80.60 -36.92
CA GLY A 158 -15.87 81.86 -36.39
C GLY A 158 -15.15 82.72 -37.45
N LEU A 159 -14.42 82.09 -38.37
CA LEU A 159 -13.70 82.79 -39.43
C LEU A 159 -14.58 83.13 -40.64
N GLY A 160 -15.49 82.23 -41.04
CA GLY A 160 -16.35 82.40 -42.22
C GLY A 160 -17.63 83.20 -41.97
N ASP A 161 -18.24 83.05 -40.79
CA ASP A 161 -19.47 83.76 -40.42
C ASP A 161 -19.21 85.14 -39.82
N ALA A 162 -18.04 85.43 -39.22
CA ALA A 162 -17.69 86.80 -38.86
C ALA A 162 -17.66 87.75 -40.09
N ILE A 163 -17.39 87.21 -41.28
CA ILE A 163 -17.46 87.94 -42.55
C ILE A 163 -18.92 88.10 -43.04
N LYS A 164 -19.82 87.17 -42.68
CA LYS A 164 -21.26 87.20 -43.03
C LYS A 164 -22.18 87.79 -41.96
N ALA A 165 -21.69 88.07 -40.75
CA ALA A 165 -22.42 88.56 -39.57
C ALA A 165 -23.08 89.95 -39.74
N ARG A 166 -23.10 90.49 -40.96
CA ARG A 166 -23.94 91.63 -41.32
C ARG A 166 -25.41 91.26 -41.55
N GLU A 167 -25.79 89.98 -41.57
CA GLU A 167 -27.19 89.56 -41.67
C GLU A 167 -27.67 88.76 -40.43
N PRO A 168 -28.85 89.10 -39.87
CA PRO A 168 -29.38 88.47 -38.67
C PRO A 168 -29.77 87.00 -38.93
N PHE A 169 -29.38 86.11 -38.02
CA PHE A 169 -29.65 84.66 -38.07
C PHE A 169 -31.12 84.32 -38.43
N VAL A 170 -31.40 84.07 -39.70
CA VAL A 170 -32.73 83.68 -40.18
C VAL A 170 -33.03 82.24 -39.78
N GLY A 171 -34.28 81.93 -39.42
CA GLY A 171 -34.71 80.70 -38.75
C GLY A 171 -34.19 79.36 -39.33
N ARG A 172 -33.89 79.27 -40.63
CA ARG A 172 -33.28 78.08 -41.23
C ARG A 172 -31.88 77.78 -40.69
N LYS A 173 -31.02 78.80 -40.51
CA LYS A 173 -29.65 78.63 -39.97
C LYS A 173 -29.67 78.20 -38.51
N ARG A 174 -30.65 78.67 -37.75
CA ARG A 174 -30.88 78.25 -36.37
C ARG A 174 -31.24 76.77 -36.28
N VAL A 175 -32.11 76.27 -37.17
CA VAL A 175 -32.47 74.84 -37.20
C VAL A 175 -31.26 73.97 -37.60
N GLU A 176 -30.48 74.37 -38.61
CA GLU A 176 -29.25 73.64 -39.00
C GLU A 176 -28.24 73.53 -37.83
N LEU A 177 -28.03 74.62 -37.09
CA LEU A 177 -27.17 74.61 -35.89
C LEU A 177 -27.72 73.68 -34.80
N GLN A 178 -29.05 73.69 -34.59
CA GLN A 178 -29.69 72.84 -33.60
C GLN A 178 -29.55 71.35 -33.95
N THR A 179 -29.70 70.98 -35.23
CA THR A 179 -29.48 69.62 -35.72
C THR A 179 -28.02 69.20 -35.57
N LEU A 180 -27.06 70.11 -35.82
CA LEU A 180 -25.64 69.82 -35.61
C LEU A 180 -25.30 69.58 -34.13
N VAL A 181 -25.81 70.43 -33.23
CA VAL A 181 -25.59 70.28 -31.78
C VAL A 181 -26.23 69.00 -31.27
N GLN A 182 -27.41 68.64 -31.77
CA GLN A 182 -28.04 67.35 -31.44
C GLN A 182 -27.20 66.17 -31.93
N GLY A 183 -26.76 66.17 -33.20
CA GLY A 183 -25.95 65.08 -33.76
C GLY A 183 -24.62 64.88 -33.03
N TYR A 184 -23.94 65.96 -32.64
CA TYR A 184 -22.72 65.87 -31.83
C TYR A 184 -23.01 65.46 -30.38
N GLY A 185 -24.13 65.90 -29.81
CA GLY A 185 -24.60 65.44 -28.51
C GLY A 185 -24.82 63.93 -28.48
N ASP A 186 -25.46 63.40 -29.52
CA ASP A 186 -25.71 61.96 -29.67
C ASP A 186 -24.39 61.19 -29.83
N GLN A 187 -23.46 61.67 -30.66
CA GLN A 187 -22.14 61.03 -30.83
C GLN A 187 -21.30 61.05 -29.53
N LEU A 188 -21.34 62.13 -28.75
CA LEU A 188 -20.65 62.20 -27.46
C LEU A 188 -21.29 61.26 -26.43
N LEU A 189 -22.62 61.13 -26.44
CA LEU A 189 -23.35 60.22 -25.55
C LEU A 189 -23.11 58.75 -25.92
N ASP A 190 -23.07 58.41 -27.20
CA ASP A 190 -22.84 57.05 -27.69
C ASP A 190 -21.42 56.56 -27.38
N ASN A 191 -20.42 57.43 -27.49
CA ASN A 191 -19.03 57.09 -27.22
C ASN A 191 -18.63 57.26 -25.74
N ARG A 192 -19.50 57.83 -24.89
CA ARG A 192 -19.23 57.96 -23.46
C ARG A 192 -19.15 56.59 -22.79
N VAL A 193 -18.04 56.35 -22.09
CA VAL A 193 -17.88 55.13 -21.27
C VAL A 193 -18.88 55.16 -20.11
N LYS A 194 -19.84 54.23 -20.11
CA LYS A 194 -20.82 54.07 -19.02
C LYS A 194 -20.16 53.37 -17.81
N PRO A 195 -20.27 53.89 -16.59
CA PRO A 195 -19.81 53.19 -15.40
C PRO A 195 -20.66 51.93 -15.20
N GLY A 196 -20.01 50.77 -15.14
CA GLY A 196 -20.66 49.48 -14.91
C GLY A 196 -20.69 48.50 -16.10
N SER A 197 -20.34 48.91 -17.33
CA SER A 197 -20.38 47.99 -18.49
C SER A 197 -19.33 46.87 -18.46
N GLY A 198 -18.43 46.85 -17.46
CA GLY A 198 -17.40 45.82 -17.28
C GLY A 198 -17.50 45.00 -15.99
N LEU A 199 -18.49 45.26 -15.11
CA LEU A 199 -18.64 44.55 -13.82
C LEU A 199 -19.80 43.54 -13.78
N THR A 200 -20.70 43.55 -14.76
CA THR A 200 -21.92 42.72 -14.73
C THR A 200 -21.72 41.29 -15.22
N ALA A 201 -20.60 40.97 -15.89
CA ALA A 201 -20.34 39.62 -16.39
C ALA A 201 -19.79 38.66 -15.31
N VAL A 202 -19.25 39.16 -14.20
CA VAL A 202 -18.56 38.33 -13.19
C VAL A 202 -19.48 37.81 -12.07
N GLN A 203 -20.70 38.36 -11.90
CA GLN A 203 -21.59 37.99 -10.80
C GLN A 203 -22.58 36.85 -11.11
N GLY A 204 -22.64 36.36 -12.34
CA GLY A 204 -23.63 35.36 -12.77
C GLY A 204 -23.30 33.89 -12.42
N GLU A 205 -22.03 33.53 -12.29
CA GLU A 205 -21.64 32.10 -12.20
C GLU A 205 -21.37 31.59 -10.78
N SER A 206 -21.29 32.47 -9.78
CA SER A 206 -20.90 32.05 -8.43
C SER A 206 -22.07 31.54 -7.56
N ASN A 207 -23.32 31.55 -8.04
CA ASN A 207 -24.51 31.23 -7.22
C ASN A 207 -25.21 29.89 -7.58
N SER A 208 -24.67 29.09 -8.51
CA SER A 208 -25.28 27.80 -8.88
C SER A 208 -24.64 26.56 -8.22
N SER A 209 -23.49 26.69 -7.56
CA SER A 209 -22.80 25.54 -6.91
C SER A 209 -23.03 25.43 -5.40
N ARG A 210 -24.11 26.01 -4.85
CA ARG A 210 -24.42 25.94 -3.40
C ARG A 210 -25.73 25.20 -3.05
N ILE A 211 -26.37 24.57 -4.02
CA ILE A 211 -27.54 23.71 -3.80
C ILE A 211 -27.36 22.42 -4.60
N GLN A 212 -26.60 21.48 -4.03
CA GLN A 212 -26.77 20.03 -4.12
C GLN A 212 -25.75 19.34 -3.22
#